data_AF-A0A7X0JMW5-F1
#
_entry.id   AF-A0A7X0JMW5-F1
#
_cell.length_a   1.000
_cell.length_b   1.000
_cell.length_c   1.000
_cell.angle_alpha   90.00
_cell.angle_beta   90.00
_cell.angle_gamma   90.00
#
_symmetry.space_group_name_H-M   'P 1'
#
loop_
_entity.id
_entity.type
_entity.pdbx_description
1 polymer ?
#
loop_
_entity_poly.entity_id
_entity_poly.type
_entity_poly.pdbx_seq_one_letter_code
_entity_poly.pdbx_strand_id
1 'polypeptide(L)' 'MRNSIAIELVEGMFVVRITEDGKTTENEFSREDHARSWASGQSLRLTNTLDLVTDDLAQAYGHMTSSTSAVWSRTN' A
#
# COMPACT_ATOMS: atom_id res chain seq x y z
N MET A 1 -4.72 -1.95 -8.85
CA MET A 1 -4.74 -0.57 -9.41
C MET A 1 -3.53 0.17 -8.83
N ARG A 2 -2.98 1.18 -9.50
CA ARG A 2 -1.79 1.90 -9.00
C ARG A 2 -2.23 3.01 -8.06
N ASN A 3 -1.62 3.07 -6.87
CA ASN A 3 -1.88 4.15 -5.91
C ASN A 3 -1.50 5.50 -6.54
N SER A 4 -2.36 6.49 -6.39
CA SER A 4 -2.17 7.82 -6.98
C SER A 4 -2.72 8.92 -6.09
N ILE A 5 -2.14 10.11 -6.24
CA ILE A 5 -2.61 11.33 -5.60
C ILE A 5 -2.71 12.44 -6.65
N ALA A 6 -3.79 13.20 -6.61
CA ALA A 6 -4.03 14.33 -7.49
C ALA A 6 -4.56 15.52 -6.68
N ILE A 7 -4.26 16.72 -7.14
CA ILE A 7 -4.77 17.98 -6.58
C ILE A 7 -5.48 18.71 -7.71
N GLU A 8 -6.75 19.03 -7.54
CA GLU A 8 -7.58 19.73 -8.51
C GLU A 8 -8.21 20.98 -7.89
N LEU A 9 -8.36 22.06 -8.66
CA LEU A 9 -9.10 23.25 -8.23
C LEU A 9 -10.56 23.10 -8.68
N VAL A 10 -11.46 22.90 -7.74
CA VAL A 10 -12.89 22.70 -7.97
C VAL A 10 -13.67 23.74 -7.17
N GLU A 11 -14.47 24.56 -7.84
CA GLU A 11 -15.33 25.56 -7.18
C GLU A 11 -14.59 26.51 -6.20
N GLY A 12 -13.33 26.82 -6.49
CA GLY A 12 -12.50 27.68 -5.63
C GLY A 12 -11.87 26.97 -4.42
N MET A 13 -12.03 25.65 -4.31
CA MET A 13 -11.39 24.81 -3.32
C MET A 13 -10.37 23.87 -3.97
N PHE A 14 -9.29 23.60 -3.26
CA PHE A 14 -8.26 22.64 -3.67
C PHE A 14 -8.67 21.26 -3.14
N VAL A 15 -9.08 20.38 -4.05
CA VAL A 15 -9.51 19.02 -3.73
C VAL A 15 -8.33 18.07 -3.94
N VAL A 16 -7.93 17.38 -2.88
CA VAL A 16 -6.92 16.32 -2.94
C VAL A 16 -7.64 14.98 -3.06
N ARG A 17 -7.42 14.30 -4.19
CA ARG A 17 -7.92 12.95 -4.48
C ARG A 17 -6.83 11.92 -4.23
N ILE A 18 -7.11 10.93 -3.40
CA ILE A 18 -6.23 9.80 -3.14
C ILE A 18 -6.91 8.53 -3.61
N THR A 19 -6.25 7.78 -4.49
CA THR A 19 -6.69 6.44 -4.88
C THR A 19 -5.74 5.41 -4.25
N GLU A 20 -6.26 4.58 -3.35
CA GLU A 20 -5.56 3.50 -2.66
C GLU A 20 -6.34 2.20 -2.86
N ASP A 21 -5.71 1.18 -3.45
CA ASP A 21 -6.32 -0.15 -3.68
C ASP A 21 -7.69 -0.11 -4.40
N GLY A 22 -7.88 0.88 -5.29
CA GLY A 22 -9.12 1.07 -6.04
C GLY A 22 -10.23 1.79 -5.27
N LYS A 23 -9.96 2.26 -4.05
CA LYS A 23 -10.83 3.18 -3.32
C LYS A 23 -10.31 4.60 -3.48
N THR A 24 -11.22 5.53 -3.77
CA THR A 24 -10.92 6.96 -3.86
C THR A 24 -11.44 7.70 -2.64
N THR A 25 -10.61 8.56 -2.07
CA THR A 25 -10.99 9.49 -0.99
C THR A 25 -10.66 10.91 -1.42
N GLU A 26 -11.50 11.85 -1.01
CA GLU A 26 -11.39 13.26 -1.38
C GLU A 26 -11.33 14.12 -0.12
N ASN A 27 -10.45 15.11 -0.12
CA ASN A 27 -10.36 16.10 0.96
C ASN A 27 -10.22 17.50 0.36
N GLU A 28 -10.99 18.44 0.89
CA GLU A 28 -11.09 19.80 0.38
C GLU A 28 -10.29 20.78 1.25
N PHE A 29 -9.60 21.71 0.59
CA PHE A 29 -8.77 22.70 1.24
C PHE A 29 -9.03 24.07 0.61
N SER A 30 -9.21 25.09 1.45
CA SER A 30 -9.37 26.48 1.00
C SER A 30 -8.04 27.17 0.63
N ARG A 31 -6.90 26.51 0.87
CA ARG A 31 -5.55 27.04 0.54
C ARG A 31 -4.69 26.00 -0.15
N GLU A 32 -4.02 26.42 -1.22
CA GLU A 32 -3.18 25.56 -2.04
C GLU A 32 -1.99 24.96 -1.28
N ASP A 33 -1.26 25.79 -0.54
CA ASP A 33 -0.07 25.36 0.21
C ASP A 33 -0.41 24.26 1.22
N HIS A 34 -1.59 24.37 1.84
CA HIS A 34 -2.06 23.36 2.78
C HIS A 34 -2.43 22.06 2.06
N ALA A 35 -3.14 22.14 0.94
CA ALA A 35 -3.46 20.97 0.10
C ALA A 35 -2.19 20.25 -0.36
N ARG A 36 -1.17 21.00 -0.82
CA ARG A 36 0.12 20.47 -1.29
C ARG A 36 0.92 19.83 -0.16
N SER A 37 1.00 20.48 1.00
CA SER A 37 1.71 19.95 2.18
C SER A 37 1.05 18.65 2.65
N TRP A 38 -0.27 18.64 2.75
CA TRP A 38 -1.03 17.46 3.16
C TRP A 38 -0.89 16.31 2.15
N ALA A 39 -1.03 16.60 0.86
CA ALA A 39 -0.84 15.62 -0.22
C ALA A 39 0.57 15.00 -0.20
N SER A 40 1.60 15.82 0.02
CA SER A 40 2.99 15.33 0.14
C SER A 40 3.16 14.34 1.30
N GLY A 41 2.52 14.62 2.45
CA GLY A 41 2.51 13.70 3.59
C GLY A 41 1.83 12.36 3.26
N GLN A 42 0.72 12.37 2.52
CA GLN A 42 0.04 11.14 2.10
C GLN A 42 0.84 10.36 1.04
N SER A 43 1.55 11.05 0.14
CA SER A 43 2.44 10.40 -0.83
C SER A 43 3.54 9.61 -0.12
N LEU A 44 4.13 10.16 0.94
CA LEU A 44 5.17 9.47 1.73
C LEU A 44 4.61 8.19 2.41
N ARG A 45 3.39 8.27 2.95
CA ARG A 45 2.69 7.11 3.53
C ARG A 45 2.51 6.01 2.49
N LEU A 46 2.00 6.35 1.30
CA LEU A 46 1.75 5.39 0.21
C LEU A 46 3.03 4.72 -0.27
N THR A 47 4.16 5.44 -0.32
CA THR A 47 5.46 4.87 -0.69
C THR A 47 5.97 3.87 0.36
N ASN A 48 5.92 4.20 1.66
CA ASN A 48 6.39 3.28 2.71
C ASN A 48 5.51 2.03 2.85
N THR A 49 4.22 2.11 2.54
CA THR A 49 3.31 0.96 2.63
C THR A 49 3.61 -0.07 1.54
N LEU A 50 4.18 0.33 0.40
CA LEU A 50 4.58 -0.58 -0.67
C LEU A 50 5.82 -1.42 -0.31
N ASP A 51 6.71 -0.86 0.52
CA ASP A 51 7.99 -1.49 0.87
C ASP A 51 7.79 -2.65 1.86
N LEU A 52 6.92 -2.46 2.87
CA LEU A 52 6.65 -3.48 3.90
C LEU A 52 5.91 -4.72 3.38
N VAL A 53 5.08 -4.59 2.34
CA VAL A 53 4.38 -5.75 1.75
C VAL A 53 5.37 -6.68 1.03
N THR A 54 6.52 -6.17 0.60
CA THR A 54 7.51 -6.96 -0.16
C THR A 54 8.39 -7.81 0.76
N ASP A 55 8.76 -7.30 1.94
CA ASP A 55 9.57 -8.05 2.91
C ASP A 55 8.79 -9.14 3.68
N ASP A 56 7.52 -8.89 4.02
CA ASP A 56 6.72 -9.86 4.79
C ASP A 56 6.21 -11.06 3.95
N LEU A 57 6.02 -10.90 2.63
CA LEU A 57 5.63 -12.00 1.74
C LEU A 57 6.76 -13.01 1.50
N ALA A 58 8.02 -12.58 1.57
CA ALA A 58 9.17 -13.46 1.39
C ALA A 58 9.36 -14.43 2.57
N GLN A 59 8.94 -14.06 3.78
CA GLN A 59 9.04 -14.92 4.97
C GLN A 59 7.84 -15.88 5.12
N ALA A 60 6.65 -15.52 4.62
CA ALA A 60 5.46 -16.35 4.76
C ALA A 60 5.46 -17.61 3.87
N TYR A 61 6.13 -17.59 2.70
CA TYR A 61 6.19 -18.75 1.79
C TYR A 61 7.42 -19.67 2.00
N GLY A 62 8.40 -19.26 2.82
CA GLY A 62 9.60 -20.06 3.11
C GLY A 62 9.38 -21.22 4.10
N HIS A 63 8.22 -21.29 4.76
CA HIS A 63 7.98 -22.19 5.90
C HIS A 63 7.00 -23.35 5.62
N MET A 64 6.76 -23.70 4.35
CA MET A 64 5.85 -24.78 3.94
C MET A 64 6.52 -25.94 3.15
N THR A 65 7.85 -26.11 3.23
CA THR A 65 8.52 -27.28 2.60
C THR A 65 9.49 -28.00 3.53
N SER A 66 9.05 -28.33 4.74
CA SER A 66 9.76 -29.29 5.61
C SER A 66 8.80 -30.20 6.37
N SER A 67 7.74 -30.65 5.69
CA SER A 67 6.89 -31.74 6.17
C SER A 67 6.65 -32.71 5.02
N THR A 68 7.65 -33.52 4.72
CA THR A 68 7.45 -34.74 3.93
C THR A 68 8.15 -35.89 4.64
N SER A 69 7.36 -36.52 5.50
CA SER A 69 7.27 -37.96 5.74
C SER A 69 8.51 -38.82 5.48
N ALA A 70 9.06 -39.36 6.57
CA ALA A 70 9.75 -40.65 6.53
C ALA A 70 9.09 -41.60 7.56
N VAL A 71 8.06 -42.29 7.09
CA VAL A 71 7.39 -43.46 7.68
C VAL A 71 7.22 -44.40 6.47
N TRP A 72 7.62 -45.68 6.40
CA TRP A 72 8.07 -46.71 7.34
C TRP A 72 8.81 -47.82 6.56
N SER A 73 9.69 -48.55 7.25
CA SER A 73 9.90 -50.02 7.22
C SER A 73 10.35 -50.76 5.93
N ARG A 74 11.40 -51.60 6.02
CA ARG A 74 11.31 -53.07 6.27
C ARG A 74 12.62 -53.81 5.94
N THR A 75 12.98 -54.70 6.88
CA THR A 75 13.90 -55.86 6.90
C THR A 75 14.39 -56.47 5.58
N ASN A 76 15.69 -56.83 5.54
CA ASN A 76 16.14 -58.24 5.51
C ASN A 76 17.58 -58.35 6.04
#